data_AF-A0A2V3Y995-F1
#
_entry.id   AF-A0A2V3Y995-F1
#
_cell.length_a   1.000
_cell.length_b   1.000
_cell.length_c   1.000
_cell.angle_alpha   90.00
_cell.angle_beta   90.00
_cell.angle_gamma   90.00
#
_symmetry.space_group_name_H-M   'P 1'
#
loop_
_entity.id
_entity.type
_entity.pdbx_description
1 polymer ?
#
loop_
_entity_poly.entity_id
_entity_poly.type
_entity_poly.pdbx_seq_one_letter_code
_entity_poly.pdbx_strand_id
1 'polypeptide(L)' 'MKIINKKVEHTSFGAGTIYAMSGGKIYIEFGKIFGMKSFPYPQVFSEGNMKLMDEELQEDLMEDLLT' A
#
# COMPACT_ATOMS: atom_id res chain seq x y z
N MET A 1 5.80 -6.82 -9.40
CA MET A 1 5.99 -6.97 -7.93
C MET A 1 4.80 -7.67 -7.28
N LYS A 2 5.00 -8.51 -6.24
CA LYS A 2 3.91 -9.22 -5.52
C LYS A 2 3.70 -8.60 -4.12
N ILE A 3 2.66 -7.77 -3.97
CA ILE A 3 2.33 -7.06 -2.72
C ILE A 3 1.05 -7.53 -2.01
N ILE A 4 0.33 -8.49 -2.58
CA ILE A 4 -0.83 -9.08 -1.90
C ILE A 4 -0.38 -9.75 -0.59
N ASN A 5 -1.16 -9.57 0.47
CA ASN A 5 -0.90 -9.96 1.86
C ASN A 5 0.25 -9.21 2.55
N LYS A 6 0.82 -8.18 1.91
CA LYS A 6 1.82 -7.32 2.57
C LYS A 6 1.13 -6.30 3.48
N LYS A 7 1.83 -5.98 4.56
CA LYS A 7 1.41 -4.97 5.53
C LYS A 7 1.84 -3.60 5.05
N VAL A 8 0.99 -2.61 5.29
CA VAL A 8 1.27 -1.20 5.10
C VAL A 8 0.99 -0.43 6.38
N GLU A 9 1.58 0.74 6.50
CA GLU A 9 1.19 1.77 7.47
C GLU A 9 0.65 2.97 6.70
N HIS A 10 -0.53 3.46 7.07
CA HIS A 10 -1.12 4.68 6.53
C HIS A 10 -1.28 5.73 7.61
N THR A 11 -0.88 6.98 7.35
CA THR A 11 -0.86 8.05 8.36
C THR A 11 -2.22 8.30 9.03
N SER A 12 -3.33 8.15 8.31
CA SER A 12 -4.68 8.34 8.84
C SER A 12 -5.39 7.08 9.33
N PHE A 13 -4.96 5.89 8.92
CA PHE A 13 -5.71 4.63 9.15
C PHE A 13 -4.90 3.58 9.92
N GLY A 14 -3.62 3.86 10.19
CA GLY A 14 -2.68 2.96 10.85
C GLY A 14 -2.30 1.78 9.96
N ALA A 15 -2.01 0.66 10.62
CA ALA A 15 -1.64 -0.59 9.96
C ALA A 15 -2.79 -1.20 9.13
N GLY A 16 -2.47 -1.63 7.92
CA GLY A 16 -3.40 -2.31 7.01
C GLY A 16 -2.77 -3.49 6.29
N THR A 17 -3.59 -4.36 5.70
CA THR A 17 -3.12 -5.48 4.86
C THR A 17 -3.72 -5.36 3.46
N ILE A 18 -2.86 -5.41 2.44
CA ILE A 18 -3.29 -5.42 1.04
C ILE A 18 -3.94 -6.78 0.74
N TYR A 19 -5.22 -6.81 0.36
CA TYR A 19 -5.93 -8.06 0.09
C TYR A 19 -6.27 -8.25 -1.40
N ALA A 20 -6.27 -7.18 -2.20
CA ALA A 20 -6.50 -7.26 -3.64
C ALA A 20 -5.80 -6.14 -4.41
N MET A 21 -5.63 -6.36 -5.71
CA MET A 21 -5.13 -5.38 -6.66
C MET A 21 -5.89 -5.53 -7.98
N SER A 22 -6.47 -4.44 -8.48
CA SER A 22 -7.26 -4.46 -9.72
C SER A 22 -7.48 -3.04 -10.23
N GLY A 23 -7.45 -2.85 -11.55
CA GLY A 23 -7.77 -1.57 -12.19
C GLY A 23 -6.86 -0.41 -11.77
N GLY A 24 -5.56 -0.65 -11.60
CA GLY A 24 -4.60 0.38 -11.17
C GLY A 24 -4.79 0.82 -9.71
N LYS A 25 -5.44 0.00 -8.89
CA LYS A 25 -5.64 0.25 -7.46
C LYS A 25 -5.24 -0.94 -6.63
N ILE A 26 -4.80 -0.66 -5.41
CA ILE A 26 -4.69 -1.64 -4.33
C ILE A 26 -5.85 -1.47 -3.35
N TYR A 27 -6.28 -2.58 -2.77
CA TYR A 27 -7.35 -2.64 -1.79
C TYR A 27 -6.77 -3.15 -0.48
N ILE A 28 -7.02 -2.40 0.59
CA ILE A 28 -6.38 -2.56 1.89
C ILE A 28 -7.46 -2.64 2.95
N GLU A 29 -7.32 -3.60 3.87
CA GLU A 29 -8.16 -3.71 5.05
C GLU A 29 -7.44 -3.09 6.27
N PHE A 30 -8.03 -2.05 6.85
CA PHE A 30 -7.53 -1.31 8.01
C PHE A 30 -8.35 -1.63 9.27
N GLY A 31 -8.13 -2.83 9.80
CA GLY A 31 -8.80 -3.30 11.01
C GLY A 31 -10.33 -3.14 10.98
N LYS A 32 -10.96 -3.22 12.16
CA LYS A 32 -12.43 -3.15 12.27
C LYS A 32 -12.99 -1.73 12.19
N ILE A 33 -12.19 -0.72 12.54
CA ILE A 33 -12.67 0.68 12.65
C ILE A 33 -12.77 1.33 11.27
N PHE A 34 -11.74 1.18 10.44
CA PHE A 34 -11.66 1.86 9.15
C PHE A 34 -12.05 0.97 7.97
N GLY A 35 -12.00 -0.35 8.16
CA GLY A 35 -12.46 -1.33 7.17
C GLY A 35 -11.66 -1.28 5.87
N MET A 36 -12.34 -1.60 4.76
CA MET A 36 -11.71 -1.71 3.44
C MET A 36 -11.62 -0.35 2.75
N LYS A 37 -10.45 -0.05 2.17
CA LYS A 37 -10.20 1.17 1.37
C LYS A 37 -9.41 0.84 0.12
N SER A 38 -9.57 1.64 -0.92
CA SER A 38 -8.83 1.50 -2.19
C SER A 38 -7.98 2.73 -2.45
N PHE A 39 -6.76 2.54 -2.97
CA PHE A 39 -5.86 3.63 -3.31
C PHE A 39 -5.24 3.44 -4.70
N PRO A 40 -4.88 4.53 -5.41
CA PRO A 40 -4.15 4.44 -6.68
C PRO A 40 -2.80 3.74 -6.50
N TYR A 41 -2.49 2.81 -7.39
CA TYR A 41 -1.23 2.09 -7.39
C TYR A 41 -0.47 2.33 -8.70
N PRO A 42 0.86 2.57 -8.63
CA PRO A 42 1.72 2.66 -7.44
C PRO A 42 1.73 4.02 -6.71
N GLN A 43 0.94 5.00 -7.15
CA GLN A 43 1.08 6.40 -6.74
C GLN A 43 0.90 6.66 -5.24
N VAL A 44 0.03 5.90 -4.55
CA VAL A 44 -0.23 6.06 -3.11
C VAL A 44 1.04 5.99 -2.25
N PHE A 45 2.07 5.26 -2.72
CA PHE A 45 3.34 5.13 -2.00
C PHE A 45 4.30 6.30 -2.25
N SER A 46 4.08 7.10 -3.31
CA SER A 46 4.85 8.31 -3.59
C SER A 46 4.36 9.54 -2.81
N GLU A 47 3.09 9.52 -2.37
CA GLU A 47 2.44 10.65 -1.68
C GLU A 47 2.88 10.81 -0.20
N GLY A 48 3.71 9.90 0.31
CA GLY A 48 4.22 9.93 1.69
C GLY A 48 3.21 9.52 2.78
N ASN A 49 1.94 9.31 2.41
CA ASN A 49 0.88 8.92 3.33
C ASN A 49 0.79 7.42 3.58
N MET A 50 1.46 6.61 2.76
CA MET A 50 1.46 5.15 2.84
C MET A 50 2.85 4.58 2.63
N LYS A 51 3.21 3.58 3.43
CA LYS A 51 4.46 2.82 3.30
C LYS A 51 4.20 1.32 3.44
N LEU A 52 4.89 0.50 2.67
CA LEU A 52 5.03 -0.92 2.95
C LEU A 52 5.87 -1.09 4.23
N MET A 53 5.50 -2.08 5.04
CA MET A 53 6.27 -2.48 6.22
C MET A 53 7.41 -3.45 5.91
N ASP A 54 7.57 -3.78 4.63
CA ASP A 54 8.65 -4.58 4.09
C ASP A 54 9.60 -3.59 3.38
N GLU A 55 10.74 -3.31 4.00
CA GLU A 55 11.65 -2.22 3.59
C GLU A 55 12.26 -2.49 2.21
N GLU A 56 12.66 -3.73 1.92
CA GLU A 56 13.20 -4.15 0.62
C GLU A 56 12.16 -3.92 -0.49
N LEU A 57 10.92 -4.35 -0.27
CA LEU A 57 9.84 -4.11 -1.23
C LEU A 57 9.46 -2.62 -1.34
N GLN A 58 9.59 -1.85 -0.27
CA GLN A 58 9.34 -0.41 -0.30
C GLN A 58 10.40 0.29 -1.18
N GLU A 59 11.66 -0.10 -1.05
CA GLU A 59 12.77 0.43 -1.87
C GLU A 59 12.58 0.07 -3.35
N ASP A 60 12.35 -1.21 -3.67
CA ASP A 60 12.08 -1.68 -5.04
C ASP A 60 10.95 -0.87 -5.69
N LEU A 61 9.85 -0.65 -4.95
CA LEU A 61 8.71 0.11 -5.44
C LEU A 61 9.04 1.59 -5.71
N MET A 62 9.90 2.18 -4.88
CA MET A 62 10.30 3.58 -5.05
C MET A 62 11.24 3.76 -6.23
N GLU A 63 12.12 2.78 -6.51
CA GLU A 63 12.96 2.78 -7.71
C GLU A 63 12.13 2.66 -9.00
N ASP A 64 11.15 1.76 -9.01
CA ASP A 64 10.20 1.58 -10.12
C ASP A 64 9.37 2.84 -10.42
N LEU A 65 9.14 3.70 -9.41
CA LEU A 65 8.39 4.96 -9.55
C LEU A 65 9.22 6.12 -10.12
N LEU A 66 10.56 6.01 -10.07
CA LEU A 66 11.51 7.04 -10.52
C LEU A 66 12.05 6.79 -11.93
N THR A 67 11.73 5.64 -12.54
CA THR A 67 12.15 5.22 -13.88
C THR A 67 11.07 5.43 -14.93
#